data_AF-A0A2N1PGA0-F1
#
_entry.id   AF-A0A2N1PGA0-F1
#
_cell.length_a   1.000
_cell.length_b   1.000
_cell.length_c   1.000
_cell.angle_alpha   90.00
_cell.angle_beta   90.00
_cell.angle_gamma   90.00
#
_symmetry.space_group_name_H-M   'P 1'
#
loop_
_entity.id
_entity.type
_entity.pdbx_description
1 polymer ?
#
loop_
_entity_poly.entity_id
_entity_poly.type
_entity_poly.pdbx_seq_one_letter_code
_entity_poly.pdbx_strand_id
1 'polypeptide(L)'
;MKTPNDILIPEMAVLLKEGLEVTFKVKGNSMWPFYLDNKTSVTLKKESVKKHDVVLARYQDRFVLHRILKIKDNTLTLRGDGAILKEVITHDDIIGKVIAHTYKKQVLADNPYYKFKVY
;
A
#
# COMPACT_ATOMS: atom_id res chain seq x y z
N MET A 1 -18.20 2.61 -15.86
CA MET A 1 -18.57 1.74 -14.72
C MET A 1 -17.41 1.72 -13.74
N LYS A 2 -17.58 2.12 -12.48
CA LYS A 2 -16.52 1.99 -11.46
C LYS A 2 -16.60 0.57 -10.91
N THR A 3 -15.64 -0.29 -11.23
CA THR A 3 -15.57 -1.62 -10.61
C THR A 3 -15.18 -1.43 -9.13
N PRO A 4 -15.92 -2.02 -8.19
CA PRO A 4 -15.64 -1.87 -6.77
C PRO A 4 -14.36 -2.65 -6.38
N ASN A 5 -13.67 -2.15 -5.35
CA ASN A 5 -12.33 -2.62 -4.98
C ASN A 5 -12.32 -4.07 -4.46
N ASP A 6 -13.45 -4.53 -3.94
CA ASP A 6 -13.74 -5.90 -3.51
C ASP A 6 -13.66 -6.92 -4.66
N ILE A 7 -13.91 -6.50 -5.90
CA ILE A 7 -13.78 -7.35 -7.10
C ILE A 7 -12.36 -7.26 -7.67
N LEU A 8 -11.81 -6.04 -7.79
CA LEU A 8 -10.50 -5.84 -8.44
C LEU A 8 -9.32 -6.37 -7.61
N ILE A 9 -9.33 -6.15 -6.30
CA ILE A 9 -8.17 -6.47 -5.47
C ILE A 9 -7.90 -7.98 -5.40
N PRO A 10 -8.90 -8.88 -5.32
CA PRO A 10 -8.67 -10.31 -5.46
C PRO A 10 -7.95 -10.71 -6.75
N GLU A 11 -8.32 -10.13 -7.90
CA GLU A 11 -7.63 -10.40 -9.18
C GLU A 11 -6.19 -9.91 -9.13
N MET A 12 -5.97 -8.69 -8.61
CA MET A 12 -4.62 -8.16 -8.41
C MET A 12 -3.78 -9.05 -7.49
N ALA A 13 -4.39 -9.63 -6.45
CA ALA A 13 -3.70 -10.54 -5.53
C ALA A 13 -3.24 -11.83 -6.22
N VAL A 14 -3.98 -12.34 -7.20
CA VAL A 14 -3.57 -13.50 -8.01
C VAL A 14 -2.34 -13.14 -8.84
N LEU A 15 -2.39 -12.03 -9.58
CA LEU A 15 -1.26 -11.57 -10.41
C LEU A 15 0.00 -11.34 -9.55
N LEU A 16 -0.15 -10.74 -8.37
CA LEU A 16 0.96 -10.53 -7.45
C LEU A 16 1.54 -11.85 -6.92
N LYS A 17 0.70 -12.86 -6.67
CA LYS A 17 1.17 -14.21 -6.26
C LYS A 17 1.95 -14.91 -7.38
N GLU A 18 1.63 -14.64 -8.64
CA GLU A 18 2.37 -15.14 -9.81
C GLU A 18 3.69 -14.38 -10.04
N GLY A 19 4.01 -13.40 -9.18
CA GLY A 19 5.23 -12.61 -9.27
C GLY A 19 5.14 -11.42 -10.24
N LEU A 20 3.95 -11.17 -10.80
CA LEU A 20 3.70 -10.01 -11.66
C LEU A 20 3.59 -8.71 -10.86
N GLU A 21 3.83 -7.61 -11.53
CA GLU A 21 3.65 -6.27 -10.97
C GLU A 21 2.30 -5.70 -11.36
N VAL A 22 1.62 -5.05 -10.41
CA VAL A 22 0.29 -4.50 -10.63
C VAL A 22 0.31 -3.00 -10.39
N THR A 23 -0.13 -2.22 -11.36
CA THR A 23 -0.24 -0.76 -11.24
C THR A 23 -1.69 -0.31 -11.21
N PHE A 24 -2.06 0.51 -10.23
CA PHE A 24 -3.40 1.08 -10.14
C PHE A 24 -3.38 2.48 -9.52
N LYS A 25 -4.48 3.20 -9.69
CA LYS A 25 -4.67 4.56 -9.17
C LYS A 25 -5.27 4.51 -7.77
N VAL A 26 -4.63 5.22 -6.83
CA VAL A 26 -5.06 5.29 -5.43
C VAL A 26 -6.39 6.05 -5.33
N LYS A 27 -7.26 5.58 -4.42
CA LYS A 27 -8.51 6.23 -4.04
C LYS A 27 -8.50 6.59 -2.56
N GLY A 28 -9.11 7.71 -2.21
CA GLY A 28 -9.19 8.23 -0.85
C GLY A 28 -8.00 9.11 -0.46
N ASN A 29 -8.13 9.76 0.70
CA ASN A 29 -7.17 10.74 1.21
C ASN A 29 -6.35 10.23 2.41
N SER A 30 -6.46 8.94 2.77
CA SER A 30 -5.78 8.40 3.95
C SER A 30 -4.26 8.45 3.85
N MET A 31 -3.71 8.53 2.63
CA MET A 31 -2.28 8.63 2.33
C MET A 31 -1.85 10.05 1.94
N TRP A 32 -2.70 11.06 2.13
CA TRP A 32 -2.32 12.47 1.94
C TRP A 32 -1.24 12.86 2.97
N PRO A 33 -0.21 13.65 2.61
CA PRO A 33 0.00 14.36 1.34
C PRO A 33 0.74 13.56 0.25
N PHE A 34 1.16 12.32 0.51
CA PHE A 34 2.04 11.58 -0.39
C PHE A 34 1.29 10.98 -1.57
N TYR A 35 0.15 10.31 -1.33
CA TYR A 35 -0.70 9.80 -2.39
C TYR A 35 -1.98 10.64 -2.48
N LEU A 36 -2.17 11.23 -3.64
CA LEU A 36 -3.29 12.10 -3.93
C LEU A 36 -4.42 11.30 -4.57
N ASP A 37 -5.63 11.45 -4.03
CA ASP A 37 -6.83 10.79 -4.53
C ASP A 37 -6.98 10.96 -6.05
N ASN A 38 -7.20 9.84 -6.73
CA ASN A 38 -7.39 9.77 -8.19
C ASN A 38 -6.27 10.39 -9.05
N LYS A 39 -5.10 10.67 -8.45
CA LYS A 39 -3.97 11.33 -9.09
C LYS A 39 -2.70 10.50 -9.01
N THR A 40 -2.41 9.91 -7.86
CA THR A 40 -1.25 9.05 -7.68
C THR A 40 -1.56 7.63 -8.12
N SER A 41 -0.73 7.09 -9.00
CA SER A 41 -0.68 5.65 -9.31
C SER A 41 0.41 4.99 -8.48
N VAL A 42 0.18 3.76 -8.04
CA VAL A 42 1.16 2.94 -7.33
C VAL A 42 1.36 1.62 -8.05
N THR A 43 2.60 1.13 -8.05
CA THR A 43 2.98 -0.17 -8.57
C THR A 43 3.30 -1.09 -7.39
N LEU A 44 2.62 -2.23 -7.34
CA LEU A 44 2.78 -3.25 -6.32
C LEU A 44 3.58 -4.44 -6.83
N LYS A 45 4.31 -5.08 -5.91
CA LYS A 45 4.95 -6.38 -6.10
C LYS A 45 4.82 -7.24 -4.84
N LYS A 46 4.75 -8.56 -5.01
CA LYS A 46 4.84 -9.49 -3.87
C LYS A 46 6.31 -9.72 -3.53
N GLU A 47 6.75 -9.11 -2.43
CA GLU A 47 8.12 -9.23 -1.93
C GLU A 47 8.18 -8.99 -0.42
N SER A 48 9.36 -9.18 0.17
CA SER A 48 9.59 -8.93 1.60
C SER A 48 9.33 -7.47 1.97
N VAL A 49 8.67 -7.28 3.11
CA VAL A 49 8.31 -5.97 3.64
C VAL A 49 9.18 -5.58 4.83
N LYS A 50 9.40 -4.29 5.00
CA LYS A 50 10.08 -3.72 6.17
C LYS A 50 9.36 -2.48 6.67
N LYS A 51 9.78 -2.00 7.85
CA LYS A 51 9.30 -0.74 8.42
C LYS A 51 9.41 0.39 7.38
N HIS A 52 8.38 1.22 7.31
CA HIS A 52 8.17 2.34 6.39
C HIS A 52 7.76 2.00 4.96
N ASP A 53 7.71 0.72 4.58
CA ASP A 53 7.10 0.32 3.32
C ASP A 53 5.58 0.61 3.35
N VAL A 54 5.02 0.91 2.18
CA VAL A 54 3.56 1.00 2.00
C VAL A 54 3.09 -0.32 1.42
N VAL A 55 2.05 -0.88 2.02
CA VAL A 55 1.52 -2.20 1.64
C VAL A 55 0.04 -2.10 1.35
N LEU A 56 -0.40 -2.84 0.34
CA LEU A 56 -1.80 -3.20 0.18
C LEU A 56 -2.07 -4.42 1.06
N ALA A 57 -3.02 -4.30 1.97
CA ALA A 57 -3.37 -5.36 2.91
C ALA A 57 -4.87 -5.48 3.09
N ARG A 58 -5.31 -6.67 3.48
CA ARG A 58 -6.64 -6.89 4.01
C ARG A 58 -6.68 -6.44 5.47
N TYR A 59 -7.74 -5.73 5.84
CA TYR A 59 -7.98 -5.35 7.22
C TYR A 59 -9.49 -5.45 7.46
N GLN A 60 -9.89 -6.47 8.24
CA GLN A 60 -11.30 -6.84 8.41
C GLN A 60 -11.96 -7.09 7.04
N ASP A 61 -13.07 -6.43 6.75
CA ASP A 61 -13.85 -6.59 5.51
C ASP A 61 -13.48 -5.59 4.41
N ARG A 62 -12.33 -4.90 4.56
CA ARG A 62 -11.85 -3.91 3.57
C ARG A 62 -10.39 -4.11 3.23
N PHE A 63 -9.97 -3.41 2.18
CA PHE A 63 -8.58 -3.32 1.77
C PHE A 63 -8.03 -1.92 2.07
N VAL A 64 -6.80 -1.88 2.58
CA VAL A 64 -6.09 -0.64 2.93
C VAL A 64 -4.74 -0.60 2.26
N LEU A 65 -4.33 0.59 1.80
CA LEU A 65 -3.01 0.86 1.23
C LEU A 65 -2.27 1.81 2.17
N HIS A 66 -1.57 1.28 3.18
CA HIS A 66 -1.04 2.07 4.30
C HIS A 66 0.41 1.72 4.62
N ARG A 67 1.05 2.60 5.39
CA ARG A 67 2.47 2.50 5.72
C ARG A 67 2.71 1.66 6.96
N ILE A 68 3.69 0.78 6.91
CA ILE A 68 4.15 0.00 8.07
C ILE A 68 4.87 0.92 9.05
N LEU A 69 4.26 1.13 10.21
CA LEU A 69 4.81 1.91 11.31
C LEU A 69 5.68 1.07 12.24
N LYS A 70 5.30 -0.19 12.44
CA LYS A 70 5.97 -1.14 13.34
C LYS A 70 5.77 -2.56 12.83
N ILE A 71 6.81 -3.37 12.97
CA ILE A 71 6.75 -4.83 12.83
C ILE A 71 7.20 -5.40 14.17
N LYS A 72 6.40 -6.32 14.72
CA LYS A 72 6.74 -7.10 15.93
C LYS A 72 6.29 -8.53 15.70
N ASP A 73 7.25 -9.44 15.59
CA ASP A 73 7.00 -10.85 15.30
C ASP A 73 6.12 -11.00 14.05
N ASN A 74 4.98 -11.68 14.14
CA ASN A 74 4.04 -11.80 13.02
C ASN A 74 3.07 -10.62 12.85
N THR A 75 3.15 -9.59 13.70
CA THR A 75 2.18 -8.49 13.72
C THR A 75 2.77 -7.20 13.15
N LEU A 76 2.02 -6.55 12.27
CA LEU A 76 2.36 -5.25 11.71
C LEU A 76 1.32 -4.22 12.13
N THR A 77 1.80 -3.03 12.49
CA THR A 77 0.95 -1.85 12.67
C THR A 77 1.06 -0.97 11.44
N LEU A 78 -0.05 -0.78 10.73
CA LEU A 78 -0.16 0.13 9.60
C LEU A 78 -0.82 1.44 10.01
N ARG A 79 -0.57 2.48 9.22
CA ARG A 79 -1.31 3.75 9.30
C ARG A 79 -1.25 4.46 7.96
N GLY A 80 -2.36 5.07 7.56
CA GLY A 80 -2.35 6.01 6.44
C GLY A 80 -1.58 7.29 6.82
N ASP A 81 -0.78 7.83 5.91
CA ASP A 81 0.07 9.00 6.19
C ASP A 81 -0.74 10.26 6.62
N GLY A 82 -2.00 10.35 6.21
CA GLY A 82 -2.96 11.39 6.61
C GLY A 82 -4.07 10.91 7.54
N ALA A 83 -4.01 9.65 7.99
CA ALA A 83 -5.01 9.05 8.89
C ALA A 83 -4.57 9.15 10.35
N ILE A 84 -5.51 9.12 11.31
CA ILE A 84 -5.21 9.06 12.76
C ILE A 84 -5.21 7.61 13.25
N LEU A 85 -6.16 6.82 12.76
CA LEU A 85 -6.36 5.43 13.15
C LEU A 85 -5.25 4.54 12.61
N LYS A 86 -4.91 3.52 13.41
CA LYS A 86 -3.93 2.49 13.06
C LYS A 86 -4.67 1.20 12.75
N GLU A 87 -4.14 0.45 11.80
CA GLU A 87 -4.57 -0.92 11.53
C GLU A 87 -3.53 -1.89 12.10
N VAL A 88 -3.99 -3.01 12.66
CA VAL A 88 -3.13 -4.09 13.13
C VAL A 88 -3.45 -5.31 12.29
N ILE A 89 -2.43 -5.84 11.62
CA ILE A 89 -2.55 -6.97 10.70
C ILE A 89 -1.43 -7.98 10.95
N THR A 90 -1.53 -9.13 10.30
CA THR A 90 -0.47 -10.14 10.22
C THR A 90 0.26 -10.07 8.88
N HIS A 91 1.36 -10.83 8.74
CA HIS A 91 2.04 -10.95 7.43
C HIS A 91 1.14 -11.57 6.34
N ASP A 92 0.23 -12.47 6.72
CA ASP A 92 -0.65 -13.16 5.78
C ASP A 92 -1.70 -12.22 5.16
N ASP A 93 -2.04 -11.14 5.85
CA ASP A 93 -2.96 -10.12 5.36
C ASP A 93 -2.36 -9.24 4.25
N ILE A 94 -1.04 -9.30 4.05
CA ILE A 94 -0.34 -8.48 3.05
C ILE A 94 -0.54 -9.06 1.65
N ILE A 95 -1.09 -8.25 0.77
CA ILE A 95 -1.33 -8.61 -0.63
C ILE A 95 -0.10 -8.26 -1.47
N GLY A 96 0.44 -7.05 -1.30
CA GLY A 96 1.62 -6.60 -2.02
C GLY A 96 2.24 -5.35 -1.42
N LYS A 97 3.50 -5.09 -1.75
CA LYS A 97 4.26 -3.92 -1.36
C LYS A 97 4.34 -2.93 -2.51
N VAL A 98 4.19 -1.65 -2.21
CA VAL A 98 4.46 -0.57 -3.19
C VAL A 98 5.96 -0.50 -3.46
N ILE A 99 6.33 -0.68 -4.72
CA ILE A 99 7.72 -0.55 -5.21
C ILE A 99 7.97 0.78 -5.92
N ALA A 100 6.91 1.41 -6.45
CA ALA A 100 6.98 2.71 -7.08
C ALA A 100 5.65 3.45 -6.98
N HIS A 101 5.69 4.77 -7.02
CA HIS A 101 4.49 5.59 -7.21
C HIS A 101 4.75 6.73 -8.19
N THR A 102 3.71 7.13 -8.91
CA THR A 102 3.78 8.15 -9.96
C THR A 102 2.61 9.12 -9.81
N TYR A 103 2.91 10.41 -9.72
CA TYR A 103 1.93 11.48 -9.94
C TYR A 103 2.39 12.38 -11.09
N LYS A 104 3.41 13.22 -10.86
CA LYS A 104 4.08 14.02 -11.91
C LYS A 104 5.39 13.38 -12.39
N LYS A 105 6.06 12.67 -11.47
CA LYS A 105 7.31 11.96 -11.68
C LYS A 105 7.22 10.64 -10.92
N GLN A 106 7.86 9.61 -11.46
CA GLN A 106 7.95 8.32 -10.77
C GLN A 106 8.97 8.43 -9.64
N VAL A 107 8.64 7.82 -8.51
CA VAL A 107 9.51 7.71 -7.34
C VAL A 107 9.49 6.26 -6.89
N LEU A 108 10.68 5.66 -6.85
CA LEU A 108 10.88 4.30 -6.36
C LEU A 108 10.81 4.26 -4.82
N ALA A 109 10.36 3.14 -4.26
CA ALA A 109 10.17 2.98 -2.81
C ALA A 109 11.49 2.94 -2.02
N ASP A 110 12.62 2.67 -2.67
CA ASP A 110 13.96 2.73 -2.10
C ASP A 110 14.51 4.16 -1.97
N ASN A 111 13.92 5.10 -2.70
CA ASN A 111 14.33 6.50 -2.73
C ASN A 111 14.24 7.11 -1.32
N PRO A 112 15.28 7.82 -0.81
CA PRO A 112 15.22 8.48 0.49
C PRO A 112 14.00 9.38 0.70
N TYR A 113 13.53 10.07 -0.35
CA TYR A 113 12.33 10.91 -0.29
C TYR A 113 11.05 10.11 0.01
N TYR A 114 11.01 8.82 -0.32
CA TYR A 114 9.91 7.92 0.02
C TYR A 114 9.81 7.66 1.53
N LYS A 115 10.93 7.79 2.25
CA LYS A 115 11.04 7.60 3.71
C LYS A 115 10.89 8.91 4.48
N PHE A 116 10.94 10.06 3.80
CA PHE A 116 10.85 11.36 4.46
C PHE A 116 9.45 11.56 5.06
N LYS A 117 9.43 11.90 6.35
CA LYS A 117 8.24 12.21 7.18
C LYS A 117 7.29 11.05 7.46
N VAL A 118 7.84 9.88 7.76
CA VAL A 118 7.10 8.95 8.61
C VAL A 118 7.35 9.41 10.04
N TYR A 119 6.32 10.04 10.63
CA TYR A 119 6.29 10.82 11.89
C TYR A 119 6.69 12.29 11.74
#